data_AF-A0A2D4MQ21-F1
#
_entry.id   AF-A0A2D4MQ21-F1
#
_cell.length_a   1.000
_cell.length_b   1.000
_cell.length_c   1.000
_cell.angle_alpha   90.00
_cell.angle_beta   90.00
_cell.angle_gamma   90.00
#
_symmetry.space_group_name_H-M   'P 1'
#
loop_
_entity.id
_entity.type
_entity.pdbx_description
1 polymer ?
#
loop_
_entity_poly.entity_id
_entity_poly.type
_entity_poly.pdbx_seq_one_letter_code
_entity_poly.pdbx_strand_id
1 'polypeptide(L)'
;AMNTLRSKRRIILTGTPLQNNLIEYHCMVNFIKENLLGSIKEFRNRFINPIQNGQCADSTLVDVRVMKKRAHILYEMLAGCVQRKDYTALTKFLPPKHEYVLAVR
;
A
#
# COMPACT_ATOMS: atom_id res chain seq x y z
N ALA A 1 -11.91 15.21 11.31
CA ALA A 1 -13.29 15.05 10.80
C ALA A 1 -13.70 13.59 10.68
N MET A 2 -12.98 12.70 9.98
CA MET A 2 -13.42 11.30 9.88
C MET A 2 -13.39 10.53 11.21
N ASN A 3 -12.33 10.68 12.02
CA ASN A 3 -12.21 9.95 13.30
C ASN A 3 -13.29 10.31 14.34
N THR A 4 -14.00 11.43 14.18
CA THR A 4 -15.08 11.83 15.10
C THR A 4 -16.40 11.13 14.79
N LEU A 5 -16.51 10.45 13.65
CA LEU A 5 -17.68 9.66 13.27
C LEU A 5 -17.69 8.34 14.07
N ARG A 6 -18.66 8.22 14.98
CA ARG A 6 -18.90 7.00 15.74
C ARG A 6 -19.66 5.99 14.87
N SER A 7 -19.00 4.88 14.54
CA SER A 7 -19.62 3.75 13.87
C SER A 7 -19.01 2.45 14.39
N LYS A 8 -19.83 1.39 14.47
CA LYS A 8 -19.37 0.04 14.84
C LYS A 8 -18.56 -0.63 13.73
N ARG A 9 -18.78 -0.26 12.47
CA ARG A 9 -18.11 -0.83 11.29
C ARG A 9 -17.70 0.30 10.34
N ARG A 10 -16.45 0.27 9.89
CA ARG A 10 -15.85 1.27 8.99
C ARG A 10 -15.31 0.53 7.76
N ILE A 11 -15.73 0.93 6.57
CA ILE A 11 -15.26 0.39 5.29
C ILE A 11 -14.77 1.58 4.46
N ILE A 12 -13.58 1.46 3.87
CA ILE A 12 -13.03 2.41 2.90
C ILE A 12 -12.94 1.71 1.55
N LEU A 13 -13.38 2.40 0.50
CA LEU A 13 -13.17 1.99 -0.89
C LEU A 13 -12.13 2.92 -1.50
N THR A 14 -11.15 2.35 -2.21
CA THR A 14 -10.14 3.11 -2.95
C THR A 14 -9.87 2.46 -4.30
N GLY A 15 -9.85 3.26 -5.36
CA GLY A 15 -9.57 2.81 -6.73
C GLY A 15 -8.07 2.63 -7.00
N THR A 16 -7.21 3.20 -6.16
CA THR A 16 -5.75 3.24 -6.34
C THR A 16 -5.09 2.91 -5.01
N PRO A 17 -4.91 1.63 -4.67
CA PRO A 17 -4.36 1.24 -3.36
C PRO A 17 -2.89 1.65 -3.17
N LEU A 18 -2.20 2.05 -4.26
CA LEU A 18 -0.74 2.02 -4.34
C LEU A 18 -0.11 3.10 -5.23
N GLN A 19 -0.83 4.17 -5.60
CA GLN A 19 -0.19 5.36 -6.17
C GLN A 19 0.45 6.20 -5.04
N ASN A 20 1.40 5.57 -4.35
CA ASN A 20 2.58 6.14 -3.67
C ASN A 20 2.43 7.19 -2.56
N ASN A 21 1.60 6.92 -1.54
CA ASN A 21 2.00 7.33 -0.20
C ASN A 21 1.63 6.28 0.85
N LEU A 22 2.64 5.60 1.40
CA LEU A 22 2.47 4.71 2.57
C LEU A 22 1.82 5.46 3.76
N ILE A 23 1.95 6.79 3.81
CA ILE A 23 1.26 7.63 4.80
C ILE A 23 -0.26 7.58 4.61
N GLU A 24 -0.77 7.68 3.38
CA GLU A 24 -2.21 7.56 3.12
C GLU A 24 -2.72 6.19 3.51
N TYR A 25 -1.91 5.16 3.25
CA TYR A 25 -2.19 3.81 3.68
C TYR A 25 -2.32 3.70 5.20
N HIS A 26 -1.39 4.31 5.95
CA HIS A 26 -1.48 4.41 7.41
C HIS A 26 -2.76 5.10 7.85
N CYS A 27 -3.12 6.23 7.24
CA CYS A 27 -4.33 6.97 7.56
C CYS A 27 -5.60 6.13 7.35
N MET A 28 -5.72 5.43 6.21
CA MET A 28 -6.87 4.58 5.91
C MET A 28 -6.99 3.42 6.89
N VAL A 29 -5.89 2.72 7.15
CA VAL A 29 -5.86 1.58 8.07
C VAL A 29 -6.15 2.02 9.49
N ASN A 30 -5.58 3.15 9.94
CA ASN A 30 -5.83 3.68 11.27
C ASN A 30 -7.28 4.12 11.46
N PHE A 31 -7.95 4.60 10.41
CA PHE A 31 -9.39 4.88 10.47
C PHE A 31 -10.23 3.61 10.65
N ILE A 32 -9.90 2.52 9.93
CA ILE A 32 -10.64 1.26 9.99
C ILE A 32 -10.36 0.50 11.30
N LYS A 33 -9.08 0.39 11.66
CA LYS A 33 -8.58 -0.34 12.82
C LYS A 33 -7.46 0.46 13.48
N GLU A 34 -7.86 1.27 14.45
CA GLU A 34 -6.96 2.10 15.24
C GLU A 34 -5.84 1.24 15.87
N ASN A 35 -4.63 1.78 15.90
CA ASN A 35 -3.42 1.17 16.48
C ASN A 35 -2.87 -0.09 15.79
N LEU A 36 -3.44 -0.59 14.68
CA LEU A 36 -2.89 -1.76 13.97
C LEU A 36 -1.43 -1.55 13.50
N LEU A 37 -1.13 -0.36 13.02
CA LEU A 37 0.17 0.02 12.47
C LEU A 37 1.03 0.87 13.42
N GLY A 38 0.52 1.14 14.63
CA GLY A 38 1.10 2.07 15.59
C GLY A 38 0.95 3.54 15.17
N SER A 39 1.71 4.41 15.83
CA SER A 39 1.77 5.83 15.50
C SER A 39 2.39 6.06 14.12
N ILE A 40 2.10 7.22 13.51
CA ILE A 40 2.70 7.58 12.21
C ILE A 40 4.23 7.61 12.25
N LYS A 41 4.81 7.96 13.40
CA LYS A 41 6.27 8.00 13.60
C LYS A 41 6.86 6.60 13.60
N GLU A 42 6.25 5.67 14.33
CA GLU A 42 6.66 4.26 14.33
C GLU A 42 6.48 3.64 12.96
N PHE A 43 5.37 3.92 12.30
CA PHE A 43 5.09 3.43 10.96
C PHE A 43 6.12 3.93 9.94
N ARG A 44 6.50 5.21 10.02
CA ARG A 44 7.57 5.79 9.19
C ARG A 44 8.88 5.03 9.36
N ASN A 45 9.33 4.88 10.61
CA ASN A 45 10.61 4.24 10.91
C ASN A 45 10.62 2.74 10.57
N ARG A 46 9.49 2.04 10.78
CA ARG A 46 9.39 0.59 10.57
C ARG A 46 9.19 0.20 9.11
N PHE A 47 8.50 1.03 8.34
CA PHE A 47 8.06 0.67 6.99
C PHE A 47 8.43 1.72 5.95
N ILE A 48 8.03 2.99 6.11
CA ILE A 48 8.21 4.01 5.06
C ILE A 48 9.69 4.21 4.73
N ASN A 49 10.49 4.57 5.72
CA ASN A 49 11.90 4.89 5.54
C ASN A 49 12.69 3.69 4.97
N PRO A 50 12.60 2.46 5.53
CA PRO A 50 13.35 1.32 4.96
C PRO A 50 12.83 0.88 3.59
N ILE A 51 11.55 1.08 3.27
CA ILE A 51 11.02 0.76 1.95
C ILE A 51 11.53 1.77 0.92
N GLN A 52 11.43 3.06 1.21
CA GLN A 52 11.95 4.12 0.34
C GLN A 52 13.45 3.99 0.13
N ASN A 53 14.21 3.71 1.20
CA ASN A 53 15.66 3.56 1.13
C ASN A 53 16.13 2.40 0.23
N GLY A 54 15.31 1.36 0.04
CA GLY A 54 15.63 0.25 -0.88
C GLY A 54 15.14 0.45 -2.32
N GLN A 55 14.42 1.54 -2.60
CA GLN A 55 13.93 1.91 -3.94
C GLN A 55 14.81 2.97 -4.63
N CYS A 56 15.77 3.54 -3.92
CA CYS A 56 16.68 4.53 -4.47
C CYS A 56 17.66 3.87 -5.47
N ALA A 57 18.14 4.66 -6.43
CA ALA A 57 19.05 4.16 -7.46
C ALA A 57 20.43 3.74 -6.88
N ASP A 58 20.80 4.30 -5.74
CA ASP A 58 22.03 4.07 -4.98
C ASP A 58 21.88 3.05 -3.84
N SER A 59 20.72 2.38 -3.72
CA SER A 59 20.46 1.40 -2.68
C SER A 59 21.43 0.21 -2.73
N THR A 60 21.98 -0.18 -1.57
CA THR A 60 22.81 -1.38 -1.47
C THR A 60 21.96 -2.65 -1.52
N LEU A 61 22.61 -3.81 -1.74
CA LEU A 61 21.94 -5.12 -1.65
C LEU A 61 21.29 -5.37 -0.27
N VAL A 62 21.87 -4.80 0.78
CA VAL A 62 21.33 -4.87 2.15
C VAL A 62 20.04 -4.05 2.24
N ASP A 63 20.03 -2.83 1.71
CA ASP A 63 18.85 -1.96 1.70
C ASP A 63 17.68 -2.60 0.96
N VAL A 64 17.95 -3.16 -0.23
CA VAL A 64 16.94 -3.88 -1.02
C VAL A 64 16.38 -5.09 -0.26
N ARG A 65 17.23 -5.84 0.46
CA ARG A 65 16.79 -6.98 1.28
C ARG A 65 15.91 -6.51 2.44
N VAL A 66 16.31 -5.44 3.13
CA VAL A 66 15.54 -4.86 4.24
C VAL A 66 14.20 -4.34 3.74
N MET A 67 14.16 -3.60 2.62
CA MET A 67 12.94 -3.15 1.96
C MET A 67 12.00 -4.32 1.70
N LYS A 68 12.46 -5.36 0.99
CA LYS A 68 11.63 -6.52 0.64
C LYS A 68 11.05 -7.18 1.89
N LYS A 69 11.86 -7.35 2.94
CA LYS A 69 11.41 -7.91 4.22
C LYS A 69 10.33 -7.03 4.87
N ARG A 70 10.54 -5.72 4.94
CA ARG A 70 9.58 -4.78 5.56
C ARG A 70 8.29 -4.67 4.76
N ALA A 71 8.37 -4.65 3.43
CA ALA A 71 7.21 -4.66 2.54
C ALA A 71 6.39 -5.95 2.71
N HIS A 72 7.05 -7.11 2.81
CA HIS A 72 6.36 -8.38 3.04
C HIS A 72 5.65 -8.41 4.40
N ILE A 73 6.33 -8.00 5.48
CA ILE A 73 5.71 -7.91 6.81
C ILE A 73 4.50 -6.97 6.79
N LEU A 74 4.61 -5.83 6.12
CA LEU A 74 3.50 -4.89 6.00
C LEU A 74 2.32 -5.53 5.26
N TYR A 75 2.58 -6.20 4.14
CA TYR A 75 1.55 -6.91 3.39
C TYR A 75 0.81 -7.96 4.23
N GLU A 76 1.54 -8.81 4.96
CA GLU A 76 0.95 -9.83 5.84
C GLU A 76 0.09 -9.21 6.96
N MET A 77 0.54 -8.11 7.56
CA MET A 77 -0.25 -7.39 8.58
C MET A 77 -1.59 -6.87 8.03
N LEU A 78 -1.64 -6.59 6.73
CA LEU A 78 -2.79 -5.99 6.06
C LEU A 78 -3.70 -7.02 5.37
N ALA A 79 -3.22 -8.25 5.16
CA ALA A 79 -3.95 -9.31 4.48
C ALA A 79 -5.33 -9.59 5.13
N GLY A 80 -5.46 -9.37 6.44
CA GLY A 80 -6.73 -9.56 7.16
C GLY A 80 -7.73 -8.40 7.05
N CYS A 81 -7.34 -7.22 6.56
CA CYS A 81 -8.22 -6.05 6.50
C CYS A 81 -8.31 -5.40 5.11
N VAL A 82 -7.43 -5.78 4.18
CA VAL A 82 -7.37 -5.19 2.84
C VAL A 82 -7.72 -6.24 1.80
N GLN A 83 -8.77 -5.97 1.04
CA GLN A 83 -9.18 -6.77 -0.10
C GLN A 83 -8.78 -6.05 -1.38
N ARG A 84 -7.82 -6.60 -2.12
CA ARG A 84 -7.40 -6.07 -3.42
C ARG A 84 -7.82 -7.02 -4.52
N LYS A 85 -8.54 -6.50 -5.52
CA LYS A 85 -8.82 -7.17 -6.79
C LYS A 85 -8.24 -6.31 -7.90
N ASP A 86 -7.40 -6.90 -8.72
CA ASP A 86 -6.87 -6.25 -9.90
C ASP A 86 -7.77 -6.52 -11.11
N TYR A 87 -7.39 -5.97 -12.26
CA TYR A 87 -8.13 -6.15 -13.50
C TYR A 87 -8.20 -7.62 -13.94
N THR A 88 -7.34 -8.52 -13.42
CA THR A 88 -7.37 -9.95 -13.74
C THR A 88 -8.67 -10.61 -13.28
N ALA A 89 -9.40 -10.01 -12.34
CA ALA A 89 -10.73 -10.44 -11.98
C ALA A 89 -11.74 -10.31 -13.15
N LEU A 90 -11.48 -9.42 -14.11
CA LEU A 90 -12.37 -9.11 -15.23
C LEU A 90 -11.90 -9.69 -16.57
N THR A 91 -10.66 -10.18 -16.67
CA THR A 91 -10.07 -10.66 -17.94
C THR A 91 -10.80 -11.84 -18.55
N LYS A 92 -11.54 -12.62 -17.75
CA LYS A 92 -12.36 -13.74 -18.24
C LYS A 92 -13.66 -13.30 -18.91
N PHE A 93 -14.09 -12.05 -18.66
CA PHE A 93 -15.40 -11.54 -19.07
C PHE A 93 -15.30 -10.39 -20.07
N LEU A 94 -14.13 -9.78 -20.20
CA LEU A 94 -13.91 -8.62 -21.07
C LEU A 94 -12.96 -8.98 -22.22
N PRO A 95 -13.13 -8.32 -23.39
CA PRO A 95 -12.15 -8.39 -24.47
C PRO A 95 -10.73 -8.00 -24.00
N PRO A 96 -9.67 -8.49 -24.67
CA PRO A 96 -8.30 -8.17 -24.30
C PRO A 96 -8.02 -6.66 -24.37
N LYS A 97 -7.43 -6.12 -23.31
CA LYS A 97 -6.98 -4.73 -23.25
C LYS A 97 -5.65 -4.61 -24.00
N HIS A 98 -5.63 -3.80 -25.06
CA HIS A 98 -4.41 -3.50 -25.81
C HIS A 98 -3.82 -2.17 -25.31
N GLU A 99 -2.57 -2.19 -24.86
CA GLU A 99 -1.83 -1.01 -24.43
C GLU A 99 -0.62 -0.80 -25.34
N TYR A 100 -0.48 0.40 -25.89
CA TYR A 100 0.63 0.78 -26.76
C TYR A 100 1.41 1.92 -26.12
N VAL A 101 2.72 1.75 -25.95
CA VAL A 101 3.63 2.80 -25.50
C VAL A 101 4.50 3.20 -26.68
N LEU A 102 4.24 4.38 -27.25
CA LEU A 102 5.02 4.92 -28.36
C LEU A 102 6.04 5.91 -27.81
N ALA A 103 7.32 5.52 -27.85
CA ALA A 103 8.42 6.43 -27.56
C ALA A 103 8.87 7.10 -28.87
N VAL A 104 8.62 8.40 -28.98
CA VAL A 104 9.09 9.24 -30.10
C VAL A 104 10.30 10.04 -29.62
N ARG A 105 11.35 10.11 -30.46
CA ARG A 105 12.58 10.87 -30.18
C ARG A 105 12.42 12.34 -30.49
#